data_AF-A0A8T3M677-F1
#
_entry.id   AF-A0A8T3M677-F1
#
_cell.length_a   1.000
_cell.length_b   1.000
_cell.length_c   1.000
_cell.angle_alpha   90.00
_cell.angle_beta   90.00
_cell.angle_gamma   90.00
#
_symmetry.space_group_name_H-M   'P 1'
#
loop_
_entity.id
_entity.type
_entity.pdbx_description
1 polymer ?
#
loop_
_entity_poly.entity_id
_entity_poly.type
_entity_poly.pdbx_seq_one_letter_code
_entity_poly.pdbx_strand_id
1 'polypeptide(L)'
;MQHAGRDRYSNLLRTLQAGQELPWQQRPKAGRFVWHPVAGKLLRLILVGILLYAAVTAVLGLWRDQRVDTWVGPDASVMSGQRLDDCPLVGSVRDDTFPNWIRFDGTIYRLTDAVRPMGFEPDAAFPPTGYTLGSMTLFRTIKTPEGQAGTIVLVKLDNVPVGRVYRATPDCS
;
A
#
# COMPACT_ATOMS: atom_id res chain seq x y z
N MET A 1 -40.69 78.14 45.33
CA MET A 1 -40.86 76.67 45.43
C MET A 1 -41.38 76.16 44.09
N GLN A 2 -40.95 74.95 43.70
CA GLN A 2 -41.42 74.15 42.54
C GLN A 2 -40.79 74.45 41.16
N HIS A 3 -39.53 74.03 41.00
CA HIS A 3 -38.99 73.56 39.71
C HIS A 3 -38.48 72.13 39.91
N ALA A 4 -39.37 71.14 39.78
CA ALA A 4 -38.99 69.73 39.71
C ALA A 4 -40.15 68.94 39.09
N GLY A 5 -40.03 68.57 37.82
CA GLY A 5 -41.00 67.63 37.25
C GLY A 5 -40.96 67.43 35.73
N ARG A 6 -40.47 68.40 34.95
CA ARG A 6 -40.59 68.35 33.48
C ARG A 6 -39.38 67.76 32.74
N ASP A 7 -38.22 67.68 33.38
CA ASP A 7 -36.96 67.34 32.70
C ASP A 7 -36.61 65.85 32.75
N ARG A 8 -37.21 65.07 33.64
CA ARG A 8 -36.93 63.62 33.74
C ARG A 8 -37.64 62.81 32.65
N TYR A 9 -38.82 63.24 32.22
CA TYR A 9 -39.58 62.57 31.16
C TYR A 9 -39.06 62.90 29.76
N SER A 10 -38.51 64.10 29.54
CA SER A 10 -37.95 64.49 28.24
C SER A 10 -36.66 63.73 27.91
N ASN A 11 -35.81 63.47 28.91
CA ASN A 11 -34.63 62.64 28.70
C ASN A 11 -34.98 61.16 28.47
N LEU A 12 -36.05 60.65 29.10
CA LEU A 12 -36.52 59.27 28.89
C LEU A 12 -37.18 59.07 27.53
N LEU A 13 -37.93 60.07 27.05
CA LEU A 13 -38.46 60.09 25.68
C LEU A 13 -37.35 60.26 24.64
N ARG A 14 -36.31 61.05 24.93
CA ARG A 14 -35.17 61.23 24.03
C ARG A 14 -34.28 59.98 23.96
N THR A 15 -34.15 59.20 25.04
CA THR A 15 -33.46 57.89 25.01
C THR A 15 -34.30 56.80 24.37
N LEU A 16 -35.63 56.82 24.52
CA LEU A 16 -36.53 55.89 23.82
C LEU A 16 -36.64 56.21 22.32
N GLN A 17 -36.57 57.47 21.92
CA GLN A 17 -36.52 57.90 20.51
C GLN A 17 -35.13 57.66 19.89
N ALA A 18 -34.07 57.58 20.71
CA ALA A 18 -32.76 57.07 20.30
C ALA A 18 -32.69 55.53 20.24
N GLY A 19 -33.77 54.84 20.67
CA GLY A 19 -33.99 53.41 20.45
C GLY A 19 -34.53 53.09 19.06
N GLN A 20 -34.49 54.04 18.12
CA GLN A 20 -34.67 53.78 16.70
C GLN A 20 -33.54 52.88 16.21
N GLU A 21 -33.86 51.58 16.19
CA GLU A 21 -33.32 50.55 15.31
C GLU A 21 -31.85 50.78 14.95
N LEU A 22 -30.93 50.25 15.76
CA LEU A 22 -29.65 49.84 15.22
C LEU A 22 -29.99 49.01 13.98
N PRO A 23 -29.70 49.48 12.75
CA PRO A 23 -30.00 48.69 11.58
C PRO A 23 -29.30 47.38 11.84
N TRP A 24 -30.06 46.28 11.86
CA TRP A 24 -29.50 44.95 11.97
C TRP A 24 -28.44 44.87 10.88
N GLN A 25 -27.18 45.08 11.26
CA GLN A 25 -26.05 44.92 10.37
C GLN A 25 -26.15 43.46 10.02
N GLN A 26 -26.68 43.21 8.81
CA GLN A 26 -26.74 41.88 8.24
C GLN A 26 -25.36 41.30 8.52
N ARG A 27 -25.29 40.24 9.34
CA ARG A 27 -24.08 39.43 9.47
C ARG A 27 -23.53 39.33 8.06
N PRO A 28 -22.29 39.78 7.78
CA PRO A 28 -21.79 39.80 6.42
C PRO A 28 -22.09 38.43 5.85
N LYS A 29 -22.97 38.39 4.82
CA LYS A 29 -23.43 37.14 4.19
C LYS A 29 -22.18 36.31 4.01
N ALA A 30 -22.16 35.14 4.66
CA ALA A 30 -21.02 34.24 4.80
C ALA A 30 -20.04 34.51 3.66
N GLY A 31 -18.93 35.18 4.00
CA GLY A 31 -18.03 35.80 3.03
C GLY A 31 -17.94 34.89 1.83
N ARG A 32 -18.39 35.38 0.66
CA ARG A 32 -18.31 34.64 -0.61
C ARG A 32 -17.00 33.89 -0.55
N PHE A 33 -17.04 32.56 -0.63
CA PHE A 33 -15.84 31.76 -0.78
C PHE A 33 -15.24 32.21 -2.11
N VAL A 34 -14.47 33.30 -2.09
CA VAL A 34 -13.76 33.83 -3.24
C VAL A 34 -12.62 32.85 -3.39
N TRP A 35 -12.91 31.76 -4.10
CA TRP A 35 -11.91 30.78 -4.48
C TRP A 35 -10.75 31.55 -5.09
N HIS A 36 -9.60 31.55 -4.40
CA HIS A 36 -8.42 32.17 -4.95
C HIS A 36 -8.12 31.45 -6.28
N PRO A 37 -8.00 32.17 -7.41
CA PRO A 37 -7.77 31.53 -8.72
C PRO A 37 -6.49 30.68 -8.72
N VAL A 38 -5.55 31.02 -7.83
CA VAL A 38 -4.34 30.24 -7.55
C VAL A 38 -4.67 28.89 -6.88
N ALA A 39 -5.57 28.86 -5.89
CA ALA A 39 -5.97 27.64 -5.20
C ALA A 39 -6.65 26.65 -6.16
N GLY A 40 -7.49 27.14 -7.09
CA GLY A 40 -8.11 26.29 -8.12
C GLY A 40 -7.08 25.68 -9.09
N LYS A 41 -6.07 26.45 -9.49
CA LYS A 41 -4.96 25.96 -10.33
C LYS A 41 -4.11 24.92 -9.58
N LEU A 42 -3.80 25.18 -8.31
CA LEU A 42 -3.06 24.23 -7.47
C LEU A 42 -3.81 22.93 -7.28
N LEU A 43 -5.13 22.98 -7.01
CA LEU A 43 -5.94 21.78 -6.83
C LEU A 43 -5.99 20.95 -8.12
N ARG A 44 -6.08 21.58 -9.29
CA ARG A 44 -5.99 20.88 -10.58
C ARG A 44 -4.62 20.22 -10.77
N LEU A 45 -3.52 20.91 -10.45
CA LEU A 45 -2.18 20.33 -10.56
C LEU A 45 -1.99 19.14 -9.61
N ILE A 46 -2.47 19.25 -8.37
CA ILE A 46 -2.45 18.15 -7.40
C ILE A 46 -3.25 16.97 -7.93
N LEU A 47 -4.46 17.23 -8.44
CA LEU A 47 -5.33 16.17 -8.97
C LEU A 47 -4.69 15.50 -10.19
N VAL A 48 -4.09 16.26 -11.10
CA VAL A 48 -3.33 15.71 -12.23
C VAL A 48 -2.14 14.87 -11.74
N GLY A 49 -1.40 15.36 -10.74
CA GLY A 49 -0.30 14.61 -10.13
C GLY A 49 -0.75 13.28 -9.52
N ILE A 50 -1.88 13.27 -8.79
CA ILE A 50 -2.46 12.06 -8.21
C ILE A 50 -2.91 11.10 -9.32
N LEU A 51 -3.56 11.59 -10.37
CA LEU A 51 -4.00 10.76 -11.49
C LEU A 51 -2.82 10.14 -12.24
N LEU A 52 -1.77 10.93 -12.50
CA LEU A 52 -0.54 10.43 -13.12
C LEU A 52 0.12 9.35 -12.26
N TYR A 53 0.24 9.61 -10.95
CA TYR A 53 0.79 8.62 -10.01
C TYR A 53 -0.03 7.33 -10.02
N ALA A 54 -1.36 7.42 -9.91
CA ALA A 54 -2.24 6.25 -9.93
C ALA A 54 -2.17 5.48 -11.27
N ALA A 55 -2.07 6.17 -12.40
CA ALA A 55 -1.92 5.53 -13.71
C ALA A 55 -0.58 4.78 -13.80
N VAL A 56 0.51 5.40 -13.35
CA VAL A 56 1.84 4.78 -13.36
C VAL A 56 1.86 3.54 -12.45
N THR A 57 1.32 3.64 -11.24
CA THR A 57 1.30 2.48 -10.31
C THR A 57 0.41 1.35 -10.83
N ALA A 58 -0.73 1.66 -11.47
CA ALA A 58 -1.58 0.64 -12.08
C ALA A 58 -0.89 -0.08 -13.24
N VAL A 59 -0.24 0.66 -14.14
CA VAL A 59 0.49 0.08 -15.28
C VAL A 59 1.66 -0.78 -14.81
N LEU A 60 2.42 -0.31 -13.82
CA LEU A 60 3.50 -1.09 -13.22
C LEU A 60 2.98 -2.37 -12.56
N GLY A 61 1.85 -2.29 -11.85
CA GLY A 61 1.20 -3.46 -11.25
C GLY A 61 0.81 -4.50 -12.30
N LEU A 62 0.15 -4.07 -13.38
CA LEU A 62 -0.25 -4.96 -14.48
C LEU A 62 0.95 -5.61 -15.16
N TRP A 63 1.98 -4.82 -15.46
CA TRP A 63 3.20 -5.33 -16.08
C TRP A 63 3.88 -6.38 -15.19
N ARG A 64 3.95 -6.12 -13.88
CA ARG A 64 4.55 -7.04 -12.91
C ARG A 64 3.73 -8.32 -12.75
N ASP A 65 2.40 -8.21 -12.76
CA ASP A 65 1.49 -9.34 -12.64
C ASP A 65 1.61 -10.29 -13.85
N GLN A 66 1.85 -9.76 -15.05
CA GLN A 66 2.02 -10.54 -16.28
C GLN A 66 3.45 -11.07 -16.49
N ARG A 67 4.42 -10.58 -15.71
CA ARG A 67 5.82 -10.95 -15.90
C ARG A 67 6.09 -12.33 -15.33
N VAL A 68 6.72 -13.16 -16.15
CA VAL A 68 7.33 -14.41 -15.74
C VAL A 68 8.83 -14.28 -15.90
N ASP A 69 9.55 -14.53 -14.81
CA ASP A 69 11.01 -14.49 -14.76
C ASP A 69 11.57 -15.90 -14.77
N THR A 70 12.58 -16.13 -15.60
CA THR A 70 13.36 -17.37 -15.63
C THR A 70 14.62 -17.20 -14.80
N TRP A 71 14.86 -18.13 -13.89
CA TRP A 71 16.02 -18.10 -13.00
C TRP A 71 17.25 -18.59 -13.74
N VAL A 72 18.39 -17.99 -13.42
CA VAL A 72 19.70 -18.45 -13.89
C VAL A 72 20.08 -19.68 -13.08
N GLY A 73 20.52 -20.75 -13.74
CA GLY A 73 20.97 -21.96 -13.06
C GLY A 73 21.33 -23.06 -14.05
N PRO A 74 21.51 -24.30 -13.57
CA PRO A 74 22.05 -25.41 -14.35
C PRO A 74 21.32 -25.73 -15.66
N ASP A 75 19.99 -25.62 -15.69
CA ASP A 75 19.17 -26.02 -16.85
C ASP A 75 18.11 -24.98 -17.28
N ALA A 76 18.07 -23.81 -16.62
CA ALA A 76 17.07 -22.75 -16.84
C ALA A 76 15.59 -23.20 -16.75
N SER A 77 15.29 -24.29 -16.03
CA SER A 77 13.94 -24.82 -15.86
C SER A 77 13.08 -24.05 -14.85
N VAL A 78 13.71 -23.23 -14.01
CA VAL A 78 13.03 -22.56 -12.91
C VAL A 78 12.42 -21.25 -13.38
N MET A 79 11.11 -21.13 -13.20
CA MET A 79 10.34 -19.94 -13.55
C MET A 79 9.61 -19.41 -12.32
N SER A 80 9.33 -18.12 -12.29
CA SER A 80 8.57 -17.50 -11.20
C SER A 80 7.79 -16.30 -11.68
N GLY A 81 6.80 -15.87 -10.91
CA GLY A 81 6.01 -14.70 -11.24
C GLY A 81 5.14 -14.22 -10.08
N GLN A 82 4.30 -13.24 -10.37
CA GLN A 82 3.41 -12.62 -9.38
C GLN A 82 2.00 -13.18 -9.42
N ARG A 83 1.50 -13.50 -10.62
CA ARG A 83 0.16 -14.03 -10.82
C ARG A 83 0.24 -15.37 -11.55
N LEU A 84 -0.62 -16.30 -11.15
CA LEU A 84 -0.78 -17.59 -11.79
C LEU A 84 -2.26 -17.68 -12.22
N ASP A 85 -2.51 -17.65 -13.53
CA ASP A 85 -3.86 -17.40 -14.07
C ASP A 85 -4.87 -18.51 -13.72
N ASP A 86 -4.40 -19.76 -13.62
CA ASP A 86 -5.27 -20.94 -13.45
C ASP A 86 -5.31 -21.48 -12.00
N CYS A 87 -4.92 -20.67 -11.02
CA CYS A 87 -4.79 -21.11 -9.63
C CYS A 87 -5.73 -20.34 -8.67
N PRO A 88 -6.43 -21.01 -7.73
CA PRO A 88 -7.30 -20.33 -6.78
C PRO A 88 -6.52 -19.30 -5.94
N LEU A 89 -6.98 -18.04 -5.94
CA LEU A 89 -6.37 -16.92 -5.20
C LEU A 89 -6.49 -17.03 -3.66
N VAL A 90 -6.96 -18.15 -3.12
CA VAL A 90 -7.16 -18.32 -1.67
C VAL A 90 -5.80 -18.19 -0.97
N GLY A 91 -5.70 -17.26 -0.02
CA GLY A 91 -4.48 -17.03 0.78
C GLY A 91 -3.29 -16.48 0.01
N SER A 92 -3.48 -15.79 -1.12
CA SER A 92 -2.36 -15.21 -1.87
C SER A 92 -1.69 -14.08 -1.07
N VAL A 93 -0.51 -14.37 -0.55
CA VAL A 93 0.43 -13.36 -0.06
C VAL A 93 0.96 -12.62 -1.27
N ARG A 94 0.87 -11.28 -1.25
CA ARG A 94 1.48 -10.43 -2.28
C ARG A 94 2.73 -9.80 -1.70
N ASP A 95 3.86 -10.00 -2.38
CA ASP A 95 5.13 -9.41 -1.99
C ASP A 95 5.78 -8.65 -3.16
N ASP A 96 6.15 -7.40 -2.91
CA ASP A 96 6.78 -6.54 -3.93
C ASP A 96 8.26 -6.85 -4.13
N THR A 97 8.87 -7.65 -3.24
CA THR A 97 10.25 -8.11 -3.37
C THR A 97 10.30 -9.51 -3.96
N PHE A 98 9.57 -10.45 -3.38
CA PHE A 98 9.62 -11.86 -3.77
C PHE A 98 8.55 -12.21 -4.82
N PRO A 99 8.80 -13.20 -5.70
CA PRO A 99 7.74 -13.76 -6.54
C PRO A 99 6.65 -14.42 -5.67
N ASN A 100 5.40 -14.43 -6.11
CA ASN A 100 4.33 -15.10 -5.36
C ASN A 100 4.26 -16.60 -5.68
N TRP A 101 4.85 -17.03 -6.79
CA TRP A 101 4.95 -18.42 -7.17
C TRP A 101 6.28 -18.74 -7.85
N ILE A 102 6.72 -19.99 -7.72
CA ILE A 102 7.93 -20.54 -8.34
C ILE A 102 7.60 -21.93 -8.88
N ARG A 103 7.90 -22.19 -10.15
CA ARG A 103 7.89 -23.53 -10.74
C ARG A 103 9.31 -24.08 -10.69
N PHE A 104 9.49 -25.18 -9.97
CA PHE A 104 10.77 -25.86 -9.79
C PHE A 104 10.53 -27.37 -9.79
N ASP A 105 11.33 -28.12 -10.55
CA ASP A 105 11.23 -29.59 -10.63
C ASP A 105 9.80 -30.05 -11.01
N GLY A 106 9.19 -29.35 -11.98
CA GLY A 106 7.83 -29.60 -12.44
C GLY A 106 6.71 -29.23 -11.46
N THR A 107 7.04 -28.79 -10.24
CA THR A 107 6.07 -28.47 -9.19
C THR A 107 5.94 -26.96 -9.00
N ILE A 108 4.72 -26.46 -8.82
CA ILE A 108 4.46 -25.07 -8.45
C ILE A 108 4.47 -24.92 -6.94
N TYR A 109 5.28 -23.99 -6.45
CA TYR A 109 5.37 -23.58 -5.07
C TYR A 109 4.83 -22.15 -4.92
N ARG A 110 3.95 -21.90 -3.95
CA ARG A 110 3.37 -20.59 -3.67
C ARG A 110 3.95 -19.96 -2.41
N LEU A 111 4.17 -18.66 -2.46
CA LEU A 111 4.65 -17.87 -1.33
C LEU A 111 3.67 -17.97 -0.16
N THR A 112 4.23 -18.09 1.03
CA THR A 112 3.50 -18.08 2.29
C THR A 112 3.95 -16.91 3.16
N ASP A 113 3.20 -16.61 4.22
CA ASP A 113 3.59 -15.63 5.23
C ASP A 113 4.72 -16.14 6.16
N ALA A 114 5.12 -17.40 6.01
CA ALA A 114 6.15 -17.99 6.84
C ALA A 114 7.55 -17.58 6.38
N VAL A 115 8.40 -17.33 7.38
CA VAL A 115 9.82 -17.02 7.24
C VAL A 115 10.62 -18.04 8.04
N ARG A 116 11.77 -18.45 7.53
CA ARG A 116 12.69 -19.35 8.24
C ARG A 116 14.05 -18.69 8.44
N PRO A 117 14.62 -18.73 9.66
CA PRO A 117 16.00 -18.33 9.87
C PRO A 117 16.91 -19.34 9.18
N MET A 118 17.84 -18.83 8.38
CA MET A 118 18.81 -19.64 7.62
C MET A 118 20.26 -19.24 7.92
N GLY A 119 20.48 -18.11 8.62
CA GLY A 119 21.81 -17.54 8.79
C GLY A 119 22.36 -16.96 7.47
N PHE A 120 23.61 -16.51 7.49
CA PHE A 120 24.27 -15.95 6.31
C PHE A 120 24.84 -17.03 5.40
N GLU A 121 25.34 -18.12 5.97
CA GLU A 121 25.94 -19.23 5.22
C GLU A 121 24.94 -20.37 4.95
N PRO A 122 25.11 -21.13 3.86
CA PRO A 122 24.30 -22.30 3.59
C PRO A 122 24.51 -23.38 4.65
N ASP A 123 23.42 -23.93 5.17
CA ASP A 123 23.43 -25.06 6.11
C ASP A 123 22.94 -26.33 5.42
N ALA A 124 23.37 -27.50 5.89
CA ALA A 124 22.96 -28.82 5.41
C ALA A 124 21.43 -29.05 5.46
N ALA A 125 20.70 -28.31 6.31
CA ALA A 125 19.24 -28.32 6.33
C ALA A 125 18.62 -27.71 5.06
N PHE A 126 19.32 -26.75 4.44
CA PHE A 126 18.86 -25.95 3.31
C PHE A 126 19.94 -25.84 2.23
N PRO A 127 20.27 -26.93 1.52
CA PRO A 127 21.27 -26.87 0.48
C PRO A 127 20.83 -25.96 -0.67
N PRO A 128 21.77 -25.17 -1.24
CA PRO A 128 21.49 -24.34 -2.40
C PRO A 128 21.19 -25.22 -3.61
N THR A 129 20.23 -24.79 -4.43
CA THR A 129 19.88 -25.50 -5.67
C THR A 129 20.73 -25.09 -6.87
N GLY A 130 21.51 -24.01 -6.73
CA GLY A 130 22.25 -23.41 -7.83
C GLY A 130 21.42 -22.47 -8.72
N TYR A 131 20.12 -22.27 -8.43
CA TYR A 131 19.27 -21.31 -9.11
C TYR A 131 19.27 -19.94 -8.42
N THR A 132 19.43 -18.88 -9.21
CA THR A 132 19.38 -17.48 -8.75
C THR A 132 18.52 -16.61 -9.66
N LEU A 133 17.94 -15.56 -9.08
CA LEU A 133 17.22 -14.51 -9.79
C LEU A 133 17.62 -13.15 -9.21
N GLY A 134 18.51 -12.44 -9.91
CA GLY A 134 19.12 -11.23 -9.35
C GLY A 134 19.91 -11.55 -8.07
N SER A 135 19.49 -10.98 -6.95
CA SER A 135 20.05 -11.22 -5.61
C SER A 135 19.32 -12.29 -4.80
N MET A 136 18.38 -13.00 -5.41
CA MET A 136 17.64 -14.10 -4.78
C MET A 136 18.29 -15.43 -5.13
N THR A 137 18.36 -16.33 -4.15
CA THR A 137 18.84 -17.70 -4.32
C THR A 137 17.77 -18.68 -3.85
N LEU A 138 17.57 -19.75 -4.61
CA LEU A 138 16.63 -20.83 -4.31
C LEU A 138 17.32 -21.95 -3.54
N PHE A 139 16.69 -22.38 -2.45
CA PHE A 139 17.17 -23.45 -1.58
C PHE A 139 16.12 -24.55 -1.48
N ARG A 140 16.59 -25.81 -1.49
CA ARG A 140 15.75 -26.98 -1.30
C ARG A 140 15.71 -27.32 0.18
N THR A 141 14.55 -27.74 0.68
CA THR A 141 14.44 -28.21 2.06
C THR A 141 14.49 -29.74 2.09
N ILE A 142 15.57 -30.29 2.64
CA ILE A 142 15.81 -31.76 2.67
C ILE A 142 15.44 -32.37 4.02
N LYS A 143 15.55 -31.61 5.11
CA LYS A 143 15.15 -32.04 6.46
C LYS A 143 14.47 -30.89 7.18
N THR A 144 13.14 -30.91 7.26
CA THR A 144 12.43 -30.10 8.27
C THR A 144 12.11 -30.97 9.48
N PRO A 145 12.13 -30.41 10.70
CA PRO A 145 11.60 -31.09 11.89
C PRO A 145 10.14 -31.57 11.71
N GLU A 146 9.42 -30.92 10.81
CA GLU A 146 8.01 -31.17 10.48
C GLU A 146 7.81 -32.26 9.41
N GLY A 147 8.87 -32.87 8.86
CA GLY A 147 8.77 -33.95 7.85
C GLY A 147 8.30 -33.49 6.46
N GLN A 148 8.34 -32.20 6.18
CA GLN A 148 7.89 -31.55 4.94
C GLN A 148 9.00 -31.46 3.87
N ALA A 149 9.85 -32.49 3.78
CA ALA A 149 10.87 -32.54 2.74
C ALA A 149 10.22 -32.64 1.36
N GLY A 150 10.67 -31.82 0.40
CA GLY A 150 10.12 -31.78 -0.97
C GLY A 150 8.79 -31.03 -1.15
N THR A 151 8.06 -30.75 -0.06
CA THR A 151 6.82 -29.95 -0.13
C THR A 151 7.05 -28.46 0.09
N ILE A 152 8.25 -28.08 0.50
CA ILE A 152 8.66 -26.68 0.71
C ILE A 152 9.96 -26.39 -0.04
N VAL A 153 10.04 -25.17 -0.58
CA VAL A 153 11.29 -24.53 -0.99
C VAL A 153 11.45 -23.18 -0.29
N LEU A 154 12.68 -22.70 -0.21
CA LEU A 154 13.01 -21.42 0.40
C LEU A 154 13.66 -20.50 -0.63
N VAL A 155 13.31 -19.22 -0.58
CA VAL A 155 14.04 -18.18 -1.31
C VAL A 155 14.62 -17.18 -0.33
N LYS A 156 15.91 -16.89 -0.47
CA LYS A 156 16.64 -15.96 0.39
C LYS A 156 17.34 -14.92 -0.47
N LEU A 157 17.42 -13.70 0.05
CA LEU A 157 18.27 -12.63 -0.51
C LEU A 157 19.69 -12.75 0.06
N ASP A 158 20.72 -12.50 -0.74
CA ASP A 158 22.13 -12.75 -0.38
C ASP A 158 22.54 -12.18 1.00
N ASN A 159 22.07 -10.97 1.33
CA ASN A 159 22.47 -10.25 2.55
C ASN A 159 21.42 -10.32 3.68
N VAL A 160 20.47 -11.27 3.61
CA VAL A 160 19.37 -11.37 4.58
C VAL A 160 19.42 -12.75 5.24
N PRO A 161 19.52 -12.86 6.59
CA PRO A 161 19.72 -14.16 7.27
C PRO A 161 18.44 -15.01 7.38
N VAL A 162 17.40 -14.68 6.60
CA VAL A 162 16.11 -15.34 6.61
C VAL A 162 15.65 -15.64 5.18
N GLY A 163 14.97 -16.78 5.01
CA GLY A 163 14.36 -17.21 3.76
C GLY A 163 12.83 -17.16 3.82
N ARG A 164 12.21 -16.79 2.71
CA ARG A 164 10.76 -16.89 2.51
C ARG A 164 10.37 -18.31 2.14
N VAL A 165 9.30 -18.78 2.78
CA VAL A 165 8.80 -20.13 2.62
C VAL A 165 7.79 -20.18 1.48
N TYR A 166 8.00 -21.12 0.56
CA TYR A 166 7.03 -21.47 -0.46
C TYR A 166 6.58 -22.91 -0.28
N ARG A 167 5.29 -23.15 -0.46
CA ARG A 167 4.68 -24.47 -0.30
C ARG A 167 4.15 -24.99 -1.64
N ALA A 168 4.39 -26.27 -1.89
CA ALA A 168 3.89 -26.96 -3.07
C ALA A 168 2.36 -26.83 -3.14
N THR A 169 1.86 -26.46 -4.32
CA THR A 169 0.43 -26.32 -4.61
C THR A 169 0.11 -27.24 -5.79
N PRO A 170 -0.19 -28.52 -5.52
CA PRO A 170 -0.38 -29.53 -6.58
C PRO A 170 -1.62 -29.27 -7.44
N ASP A 171 -2.57 -28.47 -6.96
CA ASP A 171 -3.81 -28.12 -7.66
C ASP A 171 -3.60 -27.05 -8.74
N CYS A 172 -2.36 -26.58 -8.95
CA CYS A 172 -2.04 -25.53 -9.91
C CYS A 172 -0.95 -26.02 -10.87
N SER A 173 -1.18 -25.82 -12.18
CA SER A 173 -0.31 -26.29 -13.28
C SER A 173 0.25 -25.15 -14.12
#